data_AF-A0A242CEK6-F1
#
_entry.id   AF-A0A242CEK6-F1
#
_cell.length_a   1.000
_cell.length_b   1.000
_cell.length_c   1.000
_cell.angle_alpha   90.00
_cell.angle_beta   90.00
_cell.angle_gamma   90.00
#
_symmetry.space_group_name_H-M   'P 1'
#
loop_
_entity.id
_entity.type
_entity.pdbx_description
1 polymer ?
#
loop_
_entity_poly.entity_id
_entity_poly.type
_entity_poly.pdbx_seq_one_letter_code
_entity_poly.pdbx_strand_id
1 'polypeptide(L)'
;MKKKIFYILPILFIGISCLLIYQTRNTRNEYRETVESSNINELSAFDQLQMALNKDLIDLGEALISFVHFEDANAATVSTNEEEFTFPLTIVDREANTFSLADIIASPDTFVIGDTFGLATDASNYFYYYRLD
;
A
#
# COMPACT_ATOMS: atom_id res chain seq x y z
N MET A 1 17.28 -4.23 -67.63
CA MET A 1 17.40 -3.83 -66.20
C MET A 1 16.43 -4.54 -65.24
N LYS A 2 15.43 -5.31 -65.71
CA LYS A 2 14.42 -5.96 -64.84
C LYS A 2 14.91 -7.15 -63.99
N LYS A 3 15.98 -7.86 -64.41
CA LYS A 3 16.51 -9.03 -63.67
C LYS A 3 17.19 -8.68 -62.34
N LYS A 4 17.81 -7.49 -62.24
CA LYS A 4 18.45 -7.03 -60.99
C LYS A 4 17.43 -6.70 -59.90
N ILE A 5 16.24 -6.23 -60.29
CA ILE A 5 15.14 -5.92 -59.37
C ILE A 5 14.70 -7.16 -58.58
N PHE A 6 14.70 -8.34 -59.21
CA PHE A 6 14.30 -9.60 -58.58
C PHE A 6 15.28 -10.08 -57.50
N TYR A 7 16.55 -9.69 -57.58
CA TYR A 7 17.54 -10.02 -56.54
C TYR A 7 17.63 -8.95 -55.45
N ILE A 8 17.32 -7.69 -55.76
CA ILE A 8 17.35 -6.59 -54.79
C ILE A 8 16.14 -6.64 -53.85
N LEU A 9 14.97 -7.02 -54.35
CA LEU A 9 13.73 -7.08 -53.57
C LEU A 9 13.81 -8.03 -52.34
N PRO A 10 14.29 -9.29 -52.45
CA PRO A 10 14.39 -10.17 -51.29
C PRO A 10 15.45 -9.69 -50.28
N ILE A 11 16.54 -9.08 -50.74
CA ILE A 11 17.58 -8.52 -49.87
C ILE A 11 17.01 -7.35 -49.04
N LEU A 12 16.23 -6.48 -49.69
CA LEU A 12 15.54 -5.37 -49.01
C LEU A 12 14.53 -5.88 -47.99
N PHE A 13 13.76 -6.92 -48.34
CA PHE A 13 12.77 -7.52 -47.46
C PHE A 13 13.39 -8.13 -46.19
N ILE A 14 14.53 -8.83 -46.34
CA ILE A 14 15.28 -9.38 -45.20
C ILE A 14 15.80 -8.24 -44.30
N GLY A 15 16.36 -7.18 -44.88
CA GLY A 15 16.84 -6.03 -44.11
C GLY A 15 15.75 -5.35 -43.28
N ILE A 16 14.57 -5.14 -43.88
CA ILE A 16 13.41 -4.56 -43.19
C ILE A 16 12.92 -5.50 -42.07
N SER A 17 12.90 -6.81 -42.33
CA SER A 17 12.47 -7.81 -41.34
C SER A 17 13.41 -7.84 -40.13
N CYS A 18 14.72 -7.76 -40.34
CA CYS A 18 15.70 -7.67 -39.26
C CYS A 18 15.52 -6.39 -38.42
N LEU A 19 15.25 -5.25 -39.06
CA LEU A 19 14.98 -3.98 -38.36
C LEU A 19 13.71 -4.06 -37.50
N LEU A 20 12.62 -4.60 -38.02
CA LEU A 20 11.36 -4.75 -37.28
C LEU A 20 11.50 -5.70 -36.08
N ILE A 21 12.22 -6.82 -36.24
CA ILE A 21 12.51 -7.75 -35.14
C ILE A 21 13.38 -7.07 -34.08
N TYR A 22 14.39 -6.29 -34.48
CA TYR A 22 15.25 -5.56 -33.55
C TYR A 22 14.46 -4.54 -32.73
N GLN A 23 13.63 -3.71 -33.38
CA GLN A 23 12.76 -2.75 -32.69
C GLN A 23 11.81 -3.45 -31.72
N THR A 24 11.15 -4.52 -32.15
CA THR A 24 10.22 -5.29 -31.31
C THR A 24 10.91 -5.87 -30.07
N ARG A 25 12.14 -6.39 -30.24
CA ARG A 25 12.93 -6.90 -29.12
C ARG A 25 13.37 -5.79 -28.17
N ASN A 26 13.76 -4.63 -28.70
CA ASN A 26 14.16 -3.49 -27.90
C ASN A 26 13.00 -2.97 -27.04
N THR A 27 11.83 -2.74 -27.64
CA THR A 27 10.62 -2.33 -26.92
C THR A 27 10.20 -3.34 -25.86
N ARG A 28 10.29 -4.65 -26.15
CA ARG A 28 9.98 -5.70 -25.17
C ARG A 28 10.99 -5.74 -24.02
N ASN A 29 12.27 -5.52 -24.30
CA ASN A 29 13.31 -5.49 -23.27
C ASN A 29 13.18 -4.24 -22.41
N GLU A 30 12.91 -3.08 -23.01
CA GLU A 30 12.63 -1.83 -22.30
C GLU A 30 11.37 -1.95 -21.42
N TYR A 31 10.31 -2.61 -21.92
CA TYR A 31 9.14 -2.94 -21.11
C TYR A 31 9.49 -3.89 -19.95
N ARG A 32 10.32 -4.92 -20.18
CA ARG A 32 10.79 -5.83 -19.13
C ARG A 32 11.66 -5.13 -18.10
N GLU A 33 12.58 -4.27 -18.52
CA GLU A 33 13.42 -3.47 -17.62
C GLU A 33 12.56 -2.47 -16.84
N THR A 34 11.53 -1.89 -17.46
CA THR A 34 10.56 -1.02 -16.77
C THR A 34 9.74 -1.81 -15.75
N VAL A 35 9.25 -3.02 -16.09
CA VAL A 35 8.48 -3.88 -15.18
C VAL A 35 9.36 -4.45 -14.06
N GLU A 36 10.58 -4.85 -14.36
CA GLU A 36 11.57 -5.34 -13.38
C GLU A 36 12.07 -4.17 -12.49
N SER A 37 12.16 -2.95 -13.01
CA SER A 37 12.48 -1.74 -12.23
C SER A 37 11.28 -1.15 -11.49
N SER A 38 10.05 -1.44 -11.88
CA SER A 38 8.85 -1.06 -11.10
C SER A 38 8.59 -2.00 -9.92
N ASN A 39 9.36 -3.10 -9.79
CA ASN A 39 9.50 -3.86 -8.54
C ASN A 39 10.55 -3.22 -7.61
N ILE A 40 10.71 -1.89 -7.62
CA ILE A 40 11.34 -1.20 -6.50
C ILE A 40 10.45 -1.56 -5.31
N ASN A 41 10.99 -2.33 -4.35
CA ASN A 41 10.38 -2.65 -3.07
C ASN A 41 9.59 -1.44 -2.56
N GLU A 42 8.28 -1.41 -2.81
CA GLU A 42 7.42 -0.45 -2.15
C GLU A 42 7.58 -0.74 -0.67
N LEU A 43 8.13 0.24 0.05
CA LEU A 43 8.29 0.12 1.49
C LEU A 43 6.94 -0.26 2.09
N SER A 44 6.93 -1.20 3.05
CA SER A 44 5.69 -1.55 3.71
C SER A 44 5.07 -0.30 4.34
N ALA A 45 3.75 -0.27 4.51
CA ALA A 45 3.08 0.89 5.13
C ALA A 45 3.66 1.25 6.50
N PHE A 46 4.11 0.23 7.26
CA PHE A 46 4.83 0.41 8.51
C PHE A 46 6.21 1.08 8.31
N ASP A 47 7.01 0.63 7.34
CA ASP A 47 8.31 1.24 7.04
C ASP A 47 8.14 2.70 6.59
N GLN A 48 7.09 2.99 5.82
CA GLN A 48 6.76 4.35 5.40
C GLN A 48 6.42 5.24 6.60
N LEU A 49 5.63 4.73 7.57
CA LEU A 49 5.32 5.44 8.82
C LEU A 49 6.60 5.72 9.62
N GLN A 50 7.44 4.71 9.80
CA GLN A 50 8.71 4.81 10.53
C GLN A 50 9.64 5.86 9.91
N MET A 51 9.78 5.86 8.57
CA MET A 51 10.56 6.87 7.86
C MET A 51 9.95 8.27 7.97
N ALA A 52 8.62 8.41 7.85
CA ALA A 52 7.93 9.69 7.92
C ALA A 52 8.07 10.36 9.30
N LEU A 53 8.02 9.56 10.37
CA LEU A 53 8.15 10.05 11.74
C LEU A 53 9.60 10.12 12.21
N ASN A 54 10.54 9.48 11.49
CA ASN A 54 11.94 9.35 11.89
C ASN A 54 12.07 8.83 13.34
N LYS A 55 11.28 7.80 13.67
CA LYS A 55 11.18 7.19 14.99
C LYS A 55 11.35 5.69 14.88
N ASP A 56 12.01 5.06 15.85
CA ASP A 56 12.03 3.61 15.97
C ASP A 56 10.69 3.15 16.59
N LEU A 57 9.85 2.53 15.77
CA LEU A 57 8.51 2.08 16.15
C LEU A 57 8.52 0.56 16.27
N ILE A 58 7.65 0.04 17.14
CA ILE A 58 7.35 -1.39 17.25
C ILE A 58 6.03 -1.62 16.52
N ASP A 59 6.04 -2.51 15.55
CA ASP A 59 4.82 -2.95 14.86
C ASP A 59 4.03 -3.91 15.76
N LEU A 60 2.79 -3.53 16.10
CA LEU A 60 1.85 -4.38 16.84
C LEU A 60 0.96 -5.20 15.89
N GLY A 61 1.11 -4.98 14.58
CA GLY A 61 0.42 -5.71 13.53
C GLY A 61 -1.00 -5.22 13.29
N GLU A 62 -1.84 -6.15 12.82
CA GLU A 62 -3.23 -5.88 12.51
C GLU A 62 -4.07 -5.79 13.80
N ALA A 63 -4.76 -4.67 13.91
CA ALA A 63 -5.65 -4.30 14.98
C ALA A 63 -7.10 -4.29 14.48
N LEU A 64 -8.00 -4.90 15.25
CA LEU A 64 -9.44 -4.95 14.99
C LEU A 64 -10.19 -4.22 16.09
N ILE A 65 -11.11 -3.32 15.73
CA ILE A 65 -12.04 -2.73 16.69
C ILE A 65 -13.13 -3.74 17.04
N SER A 66 -12.96 -4.42 18.17
CA SER A 66 -13.80 -5.56 18.57
C SER A 66 -15.05 -5.13 19.35
N PHE A 67 -14.91 -4.17 20.26
CA PHE A 67 -16.01 -3.69 21.11
C PHE A 67 -15.98 -2.19 21.28
N VAL A 68 -17.16 -1.56 21.36
CA VAL A 68 -17.30 -0.12 21.58
C VAL A 68 -18.40 0.14 22.60
N HIS A 69 -18.06 0.91 23.64
CA HIS A 69 -18.96 1.30 24.72
C HIS A 69 -19.29 2.79 24.62
N PHE A 70 -20.52 3.14 24.21
CA PHE A 70 -20.95 4.54 23.98
C PHE A 70 -21.65 5.23 25.18
N GLU A 71 -21.84 4.52 26.29
CA GLU A 71 -22.63 5.04 27.42
C GLU A 71 -21.78 5.40 28.64
N ASP A 72 -21.21 4.41 29.33
CA ASP A 72 -20.61 4.65 30.65
C ASP A 72 -19.17 5.18 30.62
N ALA A 73 -18.38 4.77 29.62
CA ALA A 73 -16.94 5.04 29.59
C ALA A 73 -16.42 5.65 28.29
N ASN A 74 -17.23 5.69 27.21
CA ASN A 74 -16.79 6.06 25.86
C ASN A 74 -15.41 5.48 25.53
N ALA A 75 -15.37 4.17 25.34
CA ALA A 75 -14.13 3.45 25.06
C ALA A 75 -14.30 2.41 23.96
N ALA A 76 -13.26 2.22 23.16
CA ALA A 76 -13.16 1.17 22.16
C ALA A 76 -12.07 0.18 22.56
N THR A 77 -12.39 -1.11 22.47
CA THR A 77 -11.41 -2.19 22.57
C THR A 77 -10.89 -2.51 21.18
N VAL A 78 -9.58 -2.48 21.07
CA VAL A 78 -8.83 -2.79 19.86
C VAL A 78 -7.98 -4.02 20.15
N SER A 79 -8.28 -5.12 19.47
CA SER A 79 -7.60 -6.40 19.67
C SER A 79 -6.59 -6.62 18.55
N THR A 80 -5.35 -6.97 18.89
CA THR A 80 -4.34 -7.48 17.95
C THR A 80 -4.19 -9.00 18.12
N ASN A 81 -3.25 -9.61 17.39
CA ASN A 81 -2.97 -11.04 17.54
C ASN A 81 -2.39 -11.42 18.91
N GLU A 82 -1.76 -10.48 19.60
CA GLU A 82 -1.03 -10.74 20.84
C GLU A 82 -1.71 -10.13 22.07
N GLU A 83 -2.31 -8.94 21.92
CA GLU A 83 -2.81 -8.14 23.04
C GLU A 83 -4.11 -7.41 22.73
N GLU A 84 -4.81 -6.96 23.77
CA GLU A 84 -5.98 -6.09 23.66
C GLU A 84 -5.68 -4.74 24.31
N PHE A 85 -6.05 -3.68 23.60
CA PHE A 85 -5.87 -2.30 24.02
C PHE A 85 -7.23 -1.63 24.16
N THR A 86 -7.37 -0.77 25.18
CA THR A 86 -8.57 0.05 25.35
C THR A 86 -8.22 1.50 25.13
N PHE A 87 -8.90 2.13 24.18
CA PHE A 87 -8.72 3.52 23.84
C PHE A 87 -9.97 4.32 24.18
N PRO A 88 -9.84 5.53 24.74
CA PRO A 88 -10.97 6.43 24.85
C PRO A 88 -11.44 6.84 23.44
N LEU A 89 -12.75 6.97 23.27
CA LEU A 89 -13.35 7.43 22.02
C LEU A 89 -14.10 8.73 22.20
N THR A 90 -14.23 9.46 21.10
CA THR A 90 -15.19 10.55 20.98
C THR A 90 -16.26 10.16 19.97
N ILE A 91 -17.52 10.28 20.36
CA ILE A 91 -18.64 9.99 19.46
C ILE A 91 -18.71 11.07 18.39
N VAL A 92 -18.68 10.66 17.12
CA VAL A 92 -18.82 11.58 15.98
C VAL A 92 -20.28 11.61 15.52
N ASP A 93 -20.87 10.44 15.26
CA ASP A 93 -22.29 10.30 14.91
C ASP A 93 -22.89 9.04 15.56
N ARG A 94 -23.93 9.24 16.37
CA ARG A 94 -24.64 8.14 17.06
C ARG A 94 -25.54 7.34 16.13
N GLU A 95 -26.13 7.94 15.10
CA GLU A 95 -27.03 7.23 14.19
C GLU A 95 -26.22 6.32 13.26
N ALA A 96 -25.04 6.76 12.85
CA ALA A 96 -24.12 5.98 12.03
C ALA A 96 -23.16 5.09 12.84
N ASN A 97 -23.19 5.13 14.17
CA ASN A 97 -22.25 4.46 15.09
C ASN A 97 -20.77 4.77 14.77
N THR A 98 -20.47 6.01 14.38
CA THR A 98 -19.10 6.45 14.08
C THR A 98 -18.47 7.18 15.28
N PHE A 99 -17.17 6.97 15.45
CA PHE A 99 -16.40 7.54 16.55
C PHE A 99 -14.96 7.79 16.14
N SER A 100 -14.22 8.58 16.92
CA SER A 100 -12.79 8.83 16.72
C SER A 100 -11.98 8.35 17.92
N LEU A 101 -10.73 7.97 17.68
CA LEU A 101 -9.78 7.48 18.69
C LEU A 101 -8.65 8.49 18.84
N ALA A 102 -8.84 9.50 19.68
CA ALA A 102 -7.96 10.66 19.77
C ALA A 102 -6.53 10.34 20.24
N ASP A 103 -6.36 9.25 20.96
CA ASP A 103 -5.06 8.83 21.52
C ASP A 103 -4.20 8.07 20.50
N ILE A 104 -4.73 7.79 19.31
CA ILE A 104 -3.99 7.15 18.22
C ILE A 104 -3.53 8.22 17.22
N ILE A 105 -2.22 8.41 17.12
CA ILE A 105 -1.63 9.42 16.23
C ILE A 105 -1.82 9.00 14.78
N ALA A 106 -2.14 9.98 13.93
CA ALA A 106 -2.41 9.81 12.50
C ALA A 106 -3.64 8.92 12.18
N SER A 107 -4.52 8.70 13.16
CA SER A 107 -5.77 8.00 12.93
C SER A 107 -6.72 8.82 12.04
N PRO A 108 -7.60 8.17 11.27
CA PRO A 108 -8.70 8.85 10.60
C PRO A 108 -9.64 9.54 11.60
N ASP A 109 -10.39 10.52 11.10
CA ASP A 109 -11.37 11.28 11.89
C ASP A 109 -12.55 10.41 12.37
N THR A 110 -12.79 9.28 11.70
CA THR A 110 -13.92 8.39 11.97
C THR A 110 -13.55 6.92 11.80
N PHE A 111 -14.03 6.11 12.72
CA PHE A 111 -13.99 4.65 12.74
C PHE A 111 -15.40 4.08 12.95
N VAL A 112 -15.56 2.82 12.58
CA VAL A 112 -16.73 1.98 12.83
C VAL A 112 -16.30 0.68 13.53
N ILE A 113 -17.22 0.06 14.27
CA ILE A 113 -17.00 -1.26 14.87
C ILE A 113 -16.70 -2.28 13.76
N GLY A 114 -15.66 -3.09 13.94
CA GLY A 114 -15.23 -4.07 12.96
C GLY A 114 -14.18 -3.58 11.96
N ASP A 115 -13.81 -2.28 11.99
CA ASP A 115 -12.69 -1.78 11.20
C ASP A 115 -11.38 -2.45 11.62
N THR A 116 -10.54 -2.75 10.62
CA THR A 116 -9.18 -3.24 10.80
C THR A 116 -8.16 -2.22 10.31
N PHE A 117 -7.02 -2.16 10.98
CA PHE A 117 -5.93 -1.25 10.61
C PHE A 117 -4.59 -1.72 11.18
N GLY A 118 -3.50 -1.10 10.72
CA GLY A 118 -2.17 -1.33 11.28
C GLY A 118 -1.93 -0.46 12.51
N LEU A 119 -1.46 -1.08 13.60
CA LEU A 119 -1.16 -0.38 14.85
C LEU A 119 0.33 -0.50 15.17
N ALA A 120 0.97 0.62 15.51
CA ALA A 120 2.36 0.68 15.95
C ALA A 120 2.50 1.47 17.26
N THR A 121 3.60 1.27 17.98
CA THR A 121 3.88 2.00 19.23
C THR A 121 5.34 2.41 19.38
N ASP A 122 5.58 3.53 20.09
CA ASP A 122 6.90 3.94 20.59
C ASP A 122 7.01 3.82 22.12
N ALA A 123 6.24 2.90 22.72
CA ALA A 123 6.02 2.68 24.16
C ALA A 123 5.27 3.81 24.89
N SER A 124 5.26 5.03 24.35
CA SER A 124 4.53 6.16 24.94
C SER A 124 3.24 6.49 24.20
N ASN A 125 3.22 6.27 22.88
CA ASN A 125 2.09 6.59 22.03
C ASN A 125 1.75 5.42 21.11
N TYR A 126 0.54 5.49 20.55
CA TYR A 126 0.05 4.57 19.54
C TYR A 126 -0.10 5.30 18.21
N PHE A 127 0.21 4.62 17.12
CA PHE A 127 0.21 5.17 15.78
C PHE A 127 -0.63 4.30 14.86
N TYR A 128 -1.49 4.96 14.10
CA TYR A 128 -2.23 4.36 13.02
C TYR A 128 -1.37 4.32 11.76
N TYR A 129 -1.43 3.21 11.03
CA TYR A 129 -1.03 3.17 9.64
C TYR A 129 -2.02 2.33 8.83
N TYR A 130 -2.27 2.77 7.60
CA TYR A 130 -3.15 2.04 6.69
C TYR A 130 -2.41 0.82 6.15
N ARG A 131 -2.90 -0.38 6.43
CA ARG A 131 -2.40 -1.58 5.77
C ARG A 131 -3.05 -1.66 4.40
N LEU A 132 -2.27 -1.37 3.35
CA LEU A 132 -2.67 -1.72 1.98
C LEU A 132 -2.53 -3.25 1.88
N ASP A 133 -3.67 -3.95 1.87
CA ASP A 133 -3.72 -5.38 1.54
C ASP A 133 -3.20 -5.65 0.12
#